data_AF-A0AAE4Z5H9-F1
#
_entry.id   AF-A0AAE4Z5H9-F1
#
_cell.length_a   1.000
_cell.length_b   1.000
_cell.length_c   1.000
_cell.angle_alpha   90.00
_cell.angle_beta   90.00
_cell.angle_gamma   90.00
#
_symmetry.space_group_name_H-M   'P 1'
#
loop_
_entity.id
_entity.type
_entity.pdbx_description
1 polymer ?
#
loop_
_entity_poly.entity_id
_entity_poly.type
_entity_poly.pdbx_seq_one_letter_code
_entity_poly.pdbx_strand_id
1 'polypeptide(L)'
;MARRSGEGDQQESRKAVSDSEEILRAKYYDYCSARVCDVFMELDEARVFELARAAEERAGVSPGALNFRDLASLLVEQLLGDMSLPDFDSWAEDYKQNPEQYDPYLLGLWKSSVAVDSGR
;
A
#
# COMPACT_ATOMS: atom_id res chain seq x y z
N MET A 1 17.35 -39.78 27.14
CA MET A 1 16.80 -38.41 27.01
C MET A 1 17.48 -37.76 25.81
N ALA A 2 16.85 -37.68 24.64
CA ALA A 2 17.43 -36.97 23.49
C ALA A 2 16.35 -36.71 22.42
N ARG A 3 15.54 -35.66 22.59
CA ARG A 3 14.79 -34.96 21.51
C ARG A 3 14.44 -33.57 22.03
N ARG A 4 15.21 -32.54 21.63
CA ARG A 4 14.83 -31.12 21.80
C ARG A 4 15.58 -30.14 20.89
N SER A 5 16.63 -30.58 20.18
CA SER A 5 17.44 -29.69 19.32
C SER A 5 16.82 -29.32 17.95
N GLY A 6 15.69 -29.90 17.56
CA GLY A 6 15.09 -29.65 16.23
C GLY A 6 13.99 -28.58 16.18
N GLU A 7 13.43 -28.18 17.32
CA GLU A 7 12.30 -27.24 17.37
C GLU A 7 12.75 -25.77 17.35
N GLY A 8 13.93 -25.44 17.86
CA GLY A 8 14.48 -24.08 17.90
C GLY A 8 14.79 -23.52 16.51
N ASP A 9 15.61 -24.21 15.72
CA ASP A 9 16.00 -23.78 14.36
C ASP A 9 14.80 -23.62 13.42
N GLN A 10 13.82 -24.52 13.52
CA GLN A 10 12.61 -24.44 12.72
C GLN A 10 11.72 -23.27 13.14
N GLN A 11 11.66 -22.92 14.42
CA GLN A 11 10.89 -21.78 14.92
C GLN A 11 11.53 -20.45 14.48
N GLU A 12 12.85 -20.33 14.57
CA GLU A 12 13.59 -19.13 14.16
C GLU A 12 13.54 -18.90 12.65
N SER A 13 13.70 -19.96 11.85
CA SER A 13 13.58 -19.85 10.38
C SER A 13 12.16 -19.42 9.96
N ARG A 14 11.12 -19.98 10.59
CA ARG A 14 9.73 -19.56 10.32
C ARG A 14 9.48 -18.10 10.69
N LYS A 15 10.04 -17.65 11.81
CA LYS A 15 9.93 -16.25 12.23
C LYS A 15 10.63 -15.30 11.26
N ALA A 16 11.88 -15.61 10.86
CA ALA A 16 12.62 -14.78 9.91
C ALA A 16 11.95 -14.66 8.54
N VAL A 17 11.29 -15.73 8.07
CA VAL A 17 10.47 -15.70 6.85
C VAL A 17 9.23 -14.81 7.02
N SER A 18 8.53 -14.92 8.16
CA SER A 18 7.38 -14.06 8.48
C SER A 18 7.79 -12.58 8.51
N ASP A 19 8.85 -12.24 9.24
CA ASP A 19 9.36 -10.87 9.34
C ASP A 19 9.76 -10.32 7.96
N SER A 20 10.31 -11.17 7.08
CA SER A 20 10.67 -10.80 5.71
C SER A 20 9.44 -10.54 4.84
N GLU A 21 8.39 -11.35 4.97
CA GLU A 21 7.12 -11.14 4.25
C GLU A 21 6.41 -9.86 4.72
N GLU A 22 6.40 -9.60 6.03
CA GLU A 22 5.85 -8.38 6.62
C GLU A 22 6.55 -7.12 6.07
N ILE A 23 7.88 -7.14 5.99
CA ILE A 23 8.66 -6.05 5.38
C ILE A 23 8.28 -5.86 3.90
N LEU A 24 8.15 -6.95 3.13
CA LEU A 24 7.75 -6.88 1.73
C LEU A 24 6.33 -6.31 1.58
N ARG A 25 5.38 -6.71 2.43
CA ARG A 25 4.02 -6.16 2.42
C ARG A 25 4.03 -4.67 2.76
N ALA A 26 4.81 -4.26 3.75
CA ALA A 26 4.93 -2.85 4.10
C ALA A 26 5.51 -2.03 2.93
N LYS A 27 6.54 -2.54 2.25
CA LYS A 27 7.11 -1.90 1.05
C LYS A 27 6.13 -1.85 -0.12
N TYR A 28 5.35 -2.92 -0.33
CA TYR A 28 4.31 -2.95 -1.35
C TYR A 28 3.25 -1.86 -1.11
N TYR A 29 2.76 -1.70 0.12
CA TYR A 29 1.81 -0.63 0.43
C TYR A 29 2.40 0.78 0.29
N ASP A 30 3.68 0.96 0.62
CA ASP A 30 4.40 2.21 0.38
C ASP A 30 4.48 2.51 -1.13
N TYR A 31 4.87 1.52 -1.93
CA TYR A 31 4.86 1.62 -3.40
C TYR A 31 3.48 1.97 -3.95
N CYS A 32 2.41 1.27 -3.54
CA CYS A 32 1.05 1.58 -3.97
C CYS A 32 0.66 3.01 -3.59
N SER A 33 0.99 3.44 -2.37
CA SER A 33 0.72 4.80 -1.90
C SER A 33 1.45 5.84 -2.76
N ALA A 34 2.72 5.60 -3.09
CA ALA A 34 3.49 6.46 -3.98
C ALA A 34 2.85 6.59 -5.36
N ARG A 35 2.44 5.46 -5.96
CA ARG A 35 1.78 5.45 -7.27
C ARG A 35 0.46 6.23 -7.26
N VAL A 36 -0.36 6.06 -6.22
CA VAL A 36 -1.60 6.84 -6.06
C VAL A 36 -1.30 8.32 -5.92
N CYS A 37 -0.30 8.69 -5.11
CA CYS A 37 0.12 10.08 -4.95
C CYS A 37 0.58 10.69 -6.28
N ASP A 38 1.35 9.98 -7.09
CA ASP A 38 1.79 10.44 -8.41
C ASP A 38 0.56 10.80 -9.28
N VAL A 39 -0.42 9.90 -9.36
CA VAL A 39 -1.62 10.14 -10.18
C VAL A 39 -2.47 11.26 -9.60
N PHE A 40 -2.62 11.32 -8.27
CA PHE A 40 -3.37 12.39 -7.61
C PHE A 40 -2.77 13.77 -7.91
N MET A 41 -1.44 13.88 -7.92
CA MET A 41 -0.74 15.14 -8.18
C MET A 41 -0.84 15.61 -9.65
N GLU A 42 -1.16 14.70 -10.58
CA GLU A 42 -1.39 15.00 -12.00
C GLU A 42 -2.84 15.42 -12.30
N LEU A 43 -3.74 15.38 -11.30
CA LEU A 43 -5.13 15.80 -11.51
C LEU A 43 -5.23 17.32 -11.65
N ASP A 44 -5.89 17.77 -12.72
CA ASP A 44 -6.28 19.16 -12.86
C ASP A 44 -7.57 19.49 -12.07
N GLU A 45 -7.85 20.78 -11.90
CA GLU A 45 -9.02 21.24 -11.15
C GLU A 45 -10.33 20.68 -11.74
N ALA A 46 -10.46 20.68 -13.06
CA ALA A 46 -11.65 20.19 -13.75
C ALA A 46 -11.91 18.72 -13.43
N ARG A 47 -10.86 17.90 -13.45
CA ARG A 47 -10.92 16.48 -13.13
C ARG A 47 -11.27 16.23 -11.67
N VAL A 48 -10.74 17.03 -10.74
CA VAL A 48 -11.14 16.97 -9.33
C VAL A 48 -12.62 17.27 -9.16
N PHE A 49 -13.15 18.29 -9.85
CA PHE A 49 -14.59 18.60 -9.81
C PHE A 49 -15.45 17.47 -10.39
N GLU A 50 -15.07 16.88 -11.53
CA GLU A 50 -15.79 15.74 -12.11
C GLU A 50 -15.85 14.54 -11.15
N LEU A 51 -14.73 14.23 -10.51
CA LEU A 51 -14.62 13.12 -9.58
C LEU A 51 -15.46 13.37 -8.32
N ALA A 52 -15.48 14.62 -7.82
CA ALA A 52 -16.36 15.01 -6.73
C ALA A 52 -17.84 14.82 -7.06
N ARG A 53 -18.25 15.26 -8.26
CA ARG A 53 -19.63 15.11 -8.72
C ARG A 53 -20.04 13.66 -8.87
N ALA A 54 -19.17 12.83 -9.45
CA ALA A 54 -19.42 11.40 -9.60
C ALA A 54 -19.50 10.69 -8.24
N ALA A 55 -18.65 11.08 -7.28
CA ALA A 55 -18.67 10.56 -5.92
C ALA A 55 -19.98 10.91 -5.18
N GLU A 56 -20.43 12.16 -5.28
CA GLU A 56 -21.70 12.63 -4.69
C GLU A 56 -22.91 11.91 -5.28
N GLU A 57 -22.92 11.72 -6.60
CA GLU A 57 -23.96 10.99 -7.32
C GLU A 57 -24.03 9.52 -6.86
N ARG A 58 -22.89 8.84 -6.75
CA ARG A 58 -22.83 7.46 -6.24
C ARG A 58 -23.29 7.34 -4.79
N ALA A 59 -22.96 8.34 -3.96
CA ALA A 59 -23.35 8.38 -2.56
C ALA A 59 -24.81 8.83 -2.34
N GLY A 60 -25.49 9.31 -3.39
CA GLY A 60 -26.87 9.83 -3.30
C GLY A 60 -26.98 11.10 -2.45
N VAL A 61 -25.91 11.90 -2.38
CA VAL A 61 -25.87 13.15 -1.61
C VAL A 61 -26.00 14.37 -2.51
N SER A 62 -26.39 15.50 -1.92
CA SER A 62 -26.47 16.77 -2.64
C SER A 62 -25.09 17.25 -3.09
N PRO A 63 -25.01 17.98 -4.20
CA PRO A 63 -23.82 18.72 -4.60
C PRO A 63 -23.19 19.58 -3.52
N GLY A 64 -21.88 19.45 -3.31
CA GLY A 64 -21.11 20.17 -2.30
C GLY A 64 -21.34 19.68 -0.86
N ALA A 65 -21.98 18.52 -0.68
CA ALA A 65 -22.23 17.97 0.66
C ALA A 65 -21.01 17.24 1.25
N LEU A 66 -20.11 16.74 0.39
CA LEU A 66 -18.89 16.08 0.86
C LEU A 66 -17.86 17.12 1.31
N ASN A 67 -17.26 16.89 2.47
CA ASN A 67 -16.08 17.65 2.87
C ASN A 67 -14.83 17.13 2.14
N PHE A 68 -13.74 17.89 2.23
CA PHE A 68 -12.47 17.56 1.57
C PHE A 68 -11.96 16.15 1.90
N ARG A 69 -12.10 15.69 3.16
CA ARG A 69 -11.63 14.37 3.58
C ARG A 69 -12.42 13.27 2.88
N ASP A 70 -13.75 13.38 2.88
CA ASP A 70 -14.61 12.37 2.28
C ASP A 70 -14.41 12.33 0.75
N LEU A 71 -14.20 13.50 0.13
CA LEU A 71 -13.86 13.60 -1.28
C LEU A 71 -12.50 12.95 -1.60
N ALA A 72 -11.47 13.24 -0.81
CA ALA A 72 -10.14 12.68 -1.00
C ALA A 72 -10.14 11.15 -0.85
N SER A 73 -10.90 10.60 0.11
CA SER A 73 -11.05 9.14 0.27
C SER A 73 -11.68 8.49 -0.96
N LEU A 74 -12.80 9.03 -1.45
CA LEU A 74 -13.48 8.50 -2.64
C LEU A 74 -12.63 8.61 -3.91
N LEU A 75 -11.83 9.68 -4.00
CA LEU A 75 -10.89 9.89 -5.08
C LEU A 75 -9.77 8.85 -5.05
N VAL A 76 -9.16 8.62 -3.89
CA VAL A 76 -8.12 7.58 -3.72
C VAL A 76 -8.66 6.19 -4.05
N GLU A 77 -9.86 5.85 -3.57
CA GLU A 77 -10.50 4.56 -3.88
C GLU A 77 -10.74 4.38 -5.39
N GLN A 78 -11.22 5.43 -6.05
CA GLN A 78 -11.44 5.39 -7.49
C GLN A 78 -10.12 5.27 -8.26
N LEU A 79 -9.10 6.07 -7.90
CA LEU A 79 -7.78 5.98 -8.52
C LEU A 79 -7.18 4.58 -8.36
N LEU A 80 -7.27 3.99 -7.16
CA LEU A 80 -6.81 2.61 -6.93
C LEU A 80 -7.53 1.59 -7.81
N GLY A 81 -8.83 1.78 -8.06
CA GLY A 81 -9.62 0.91 -8.94
C GLY A 81 -9.29 1.07 -10.43
N ASP A 82 -8.95 2.29 -10.86
CA ASP A 82 -8.61 2.61 -12.25
C ASP A 82 -7.15 2.25 -12.58
N MET A 83 -6.28 2.19 -11.57
CA MET A 83 -4.88 1.84 -11.74
C MET A 83 -4.68 0.32 -11.88
N SER A 84 -3.95 -0.08 -12.92
CA SER A 84 -3.47 -1.45 -13.10
C SER A 84 -2.22 -1.70 -12.24
N LEU A 85 -2.38 -1.62 -10.90
CA LEU A 85 -1.33 -1.98 -9.96
C LEU A 85 -1.14 -3.51 -9.95
N PRO A 86 0.11 -4.01 -9.87
CA PRO A 86 0.37 -5.43 -9.70
C PRO A 86 -0.16 -5.90 -8.34
N ASP A 87 -0.60 -7.15 -8.25
CA ASP A 87 -0.85 -7.77 -6.93
C ASP A 87 0.44 -7.95 -6.13
N PHE A 88 0.30 -8.22 -4.83
CA PHE A 88 1.42 -8.36 -3.92
C PHE A 88 2.41 -9.44 -4.36
N ASP A 89 1.95 -10.63 -4.78
CA ASP A 89 2.83 -11.75 -5.08
C ASP A 89 3.66 -11.46 -6.33
N SER A 90 3.02 -10.93 -7.37
CA SER A 90 3.67 -10.53 -8.61
C SER A 90 4.69 -9.39 -8.39
N TRP A 91 4.30 -8.37 -7.60
CA TRP A 91 5.19 -7.28 -7.25
C TRP A 91 6.36 -7.73 -6.38
N ALA A 92 6.12 -8.59 -5.39
CA ALA A 92 7.15 -9.04 -4.45
C ALA A 92 8.18 -9.93 -5.12
N GLU A 93 7.78 -10.76 -6.09
CA GLU A 93 8.72 -11.54 -6.88
C GLU A 93 9.61 -10.61 -7.70
N ASP A 94 9.03 -9.65 -8.44
CA ASP A 94 9.82 -8.76 -9.27
C ASP A 94 10.71 -7.81 -8.43
N TYR A 95 10.22 -7.32 -7.29
CA TYR A 95 11.00 -6.52 -6.35
C TYR A 95 12.24 -7.26 -5.84
N LYS A 96 12.14 -8.57 -5.56
CA LYS A 96 13.29 -9.37 -5.11
C LYS A 96 14.36 -9.51 -6.19
N GLN A 97 13.94 -9.57 -7.46
CA GLN A 97 14.84 -9.70 -8.60
C GLN A 97 15.47 -8.34 -8.99
N ASN A 98 14.70 -7.25 -8.88
CA ASN A 98 15.05 -5.94 -9.44
C ASN A 98 14.76 -4.78 -8.46
N PRO A 99 15.29 -4.76 -7.24
CA PRO A 99 14.93 -3.78 -6.21
C PRO A 99 15.21 -2.32 -6.63
N GLU A 100 16.25 -2.09 -7.43
CA GLU A 100 16.64 -0.77 -7.92
C GLU A 100 15.59 -0.08 -8.81
N GLN A 101 14.68 -0.85 -9.40
CA GLN A 101 13.57 -0.31 -10.19
C GLN A 101 12.45 0.26 -9.32
N TYR A 102 12.35 -0.20 -8.06
CA TYR A 102 11.24 0.12 -7.16
C TYR A 102 11.65 1.05 -6.02
N ASP A 103 12.88 0.91 -5.52
CA ASP A 103 13.39 1.71 -4.40
C ASP A 103 13.22 3.23 -4.58
N PRO A 104 13.38 3.82 -5.79
CA PRO A 104 13.10 5.26 -5.99
C PRO A 104 11.66 5.68 -5.73
N TYR A 105 10.69 4.76 -5.81
CA TYR A 105 9.28 5.01 -5.57
C TYR A 105 8.86 4.77 -4.11
N LEU A 106 9.72 4.18 -3.27
CA LEU A 106 9.40 3.95 -1.86
C LEU A 106 9.55 5.26 -1.08
N LEU A 107 8.47 5.75 -0.48
CA LEU A 107 8.45 7.00 0.30
C LEU A 107 9.07 6.83 1.69
N GLY A 108 9.35 5.59 2.10
CA GLY A 108 9.94 5.26 3.40
C GLY A 108 8.91 5.09 4.53
N LEU A 109 7.62 5.11 4.20
CA LEU A 109 6.50 4.83 5.11
C LEU A 109 6.58 3.39 5.66
N TRP A 110 7.09 2.46 4.86
CA TRP A 110 7.24 1.05 5.26
C TRP A 110 8.10 0.88 6.51
N LYS A 111 9.11 1.74 6.69
CA LYS A 111 10.05 1.70 7.83
C LYS A 111 9.33 1.97 9.15
N SER A 112 8.37 2.90 9.14
CA SER A 112 7.57 3.22 10.32
C SER A 112 6.56 2.13 10.63
N SER A 113 5.98 1.48 9.60
CA SER A 113 5.02 0.38 9.79
C SER A 113 5.67 -0.82 10.50
N VAL A 114 6.88 -1.22 10.08
CA VAL A 114 7.58 -2.37 10.68
C VAL A 114 8.17 -2.05 12.07
N ALA A 115 8.52 -0.79 12.31
CA ALA A 115 9.03 -0.34 13.60
C ALA A 115 7.95 -0.34 14.70
N VAL A 116 6.68 -0.13 14.33
CA VAL A 116 5.54 -0.14 15.26
C VAL A 116 5.15 -1.57 15.67
N ASP A 117 5.29 -2.55 14.78
CA ASP A 117 4.96 -3.96 15.08
C ASP A 117 6.06 -4.70 15.86
N SER A 118 7.32 -4.29 15.70
CA SER A 118 8.46 -4.84 16.47
C SER A 118 8.42 -4.53 17.98
N GLY A 119 7.50 -3.67 18.42
CA GLY A 119 7.39 -3.17 19.79
C GLY A 119 6.20 -3.70 20.59
N ARG A 120 5.44 -4.68 20.07
CA ARG A 120 4.26 -5.25 20.75
C ARG A 120 4.51 -6.64 21.32
#